data_AF-A0A497FRI7-F1
#
_entry.id   AF-A0A497FRI7-F1
#
_cell.length_a   1.000
_cell.length_b   1.000
_cell.length_c   1.000
_cell.angle_alpha   90.00
_cell.angle_beta   90.00
_cell.angle_gamma   90.00
#
_symmetry.space_group_name_H-M   'P 1'
#
loop_
_entity.id
_entity.type
_entity.pdbx_description
1 polymer ?
#
loop_
_entity_poly.entity_id
_entity_poly.type
_entity_poly.pdbx_seq_one_letter_code
_entity_poly.pdbx_strand_id
1 'polypeptide(L)'
;MFAWQTPRTHFALTFPEPLYVVDTEFGVAPLLQKEPFKNKDIRVFEACVLDTKTVEVDPIQSIEALEKALTALRTLQKGTVVIDSVSDVWSWMQAWLEVVASKKTASGQPYRFEYGKANMRYRKLILRLLAQPINVVLTAKTTEKYDSQGNPTGLYVPRAQKDTAHMVDVVLYARKEFDPVAKRWKYVSTLQKCRFQRGFEVEIEDVTYDKLVKLLREQLGVVIK
;
A
#
# COMPACT_ATOMS: atom_id res chain seq x y z
N MET A 1 2.57 21.67 -8.80
CA MET A 1 3.43 21.25 -7.68
C MET A 1 3.94 19.85 -8.00
N PHE A 2 5.25 19.68 -8.24
CA PHE A 2 5.82 18.36 -8.57
C PHE A 2 6.39 17.74 -7.28
N ALA A 3 5.60 16.92 -6.60
CA ALA A 3 6.12 16.06 -5.55
C ALA A 3 6.78 14.85 -6.22
N TRP A 4 8.07 14.63 -5.94
CA TRP A 4 8.82 13.46 -6.41
C TRP A 4 8.29 12.22 -5.70
N GLN A 5 7.20 11.65 -6.21
CA GLN A 5 6.58 10.47 -5.63
C GLN A 5 7.49 9.26 -5.83
N THR A 6 7.70 8.54 -4.73
CA THR A 6 8.25 7.19 -4.72
C THR A 6 7.48 6.35 -5.76
N PRO A 7 8.12 5.49 -6.56
CA PRO A 7 7.54 4.85 -7.76
C PRO A 7 6.50 3.76 -7.43
N ARG A 8 5.91 3.78 -6.22
CA ARG A 8 4.98 2.77 -5.70
C ARG A 8 3.72 2.68 -6.54
N THR A 9 3.06 3.81 -6.77
CA THR A 9 1.84 3.87 -7.59
C THR A 9 2.16 3.44 -9.01
N HIS A 10 3.24 3.95 -9.61
CA HIS A 10 3.68 3.54 -10.94
C HIS A 10 3.86 2.02 -11.03
N PHE A 11 4.61 1.40 -10.10
CA PHE A 11 4.77 -0.05 -10.04
C PHE A 11 3.43 -0.77 -9.90
N ALA A 12 2.55 -0.33 -9.00
CA ALA A 12 1.24 -0.94 -8.80
C ALA A 12 0.39 -0.93 -10.09
N LEU A 13 0.46 0.14 -10.89
CA LEU A 13 -0.25 0.25 -12.17
C LEU A 13 0.32 -0.66 -13.27
N THR A 14 1.52 -1.23 -13.10
CA THR A 14 2.09 -2.19 -14.07
C THR A 14 1.46 -3.58 -14.01
N PHE A 15 0.68 -3.90 -12.97
CA PHE A 15 0.08 -5.22 -12.79
C PHE A 15 -0.98 -5.58 -13.86
N PRO A 16 -1.36 -6.87 -14.01
CA PRO A 16 -2.30 -7.32 -15.04
C PRO A 16 -3.72 -6.76 -14.89
N GLU A 17 -4.36 -6.53 -16.03
CA GLU A 17 -5.73 -6.03 -16.14
C GLU A 17 -6.81 -7.11 -15.88
N PRO A 18 -8.04 -6.74 -15.51
CA PRO A 18 -8.46 -5.38 -15.13
C PRO A 18 -7.83 -4.94 -13.80
N LEU A 19 -7.50 -3.65 -13.69
CA LEU A 19 -6.95 -3.05 -12.48
C LEU A 19 -8.03 -2.24 -11.76
N TYR A 20 -8.30 -2.57 -10.50
CA TYR A 20 -9.20 -1.81 -9.64
C TYR A 20 -8.36 -1.10 -8.57
N VAL A 21 -8.31 0.22 -8.62
CA VAL A 21 -7.52 1.03 -7.70
C VAL A 21 -8.45 1.72 -6.72
N VAL A 22 -8.26 1.46 -5.44
CA VAL A 22 -8.86 2.24 -4.36
C VAL A 22 -7.83 3.28 -3.94
N ASP A 23 -7.97 4.48 -4.50
CA ASP A 23 -7.07 5.61 -4.26
C ASP A 23 -7.51 6.35 -2.99
N THR A 24 -6.56 6.58 -2.10
CA THR A 24 -6.74 7.27 -0.82
C THR A 24 -5.97 8.59 -0.77
N GLU A 25 -5.21 8.90 -1.83
CA GLU A 25 -4.27 10.01 -1.91
C GLU A 25 -4.56 10.96 -3.08
N PHE A 26 -5.57 10.67 -3.92
CA PHE A 26 -5.84 11.37 -5.18
C PHE A 26 -4.62 11.41 -6.12
N GLY A 27 -3.74 10.40 -6.02
CA GLY A 27 -2.44 10.36 -6.67
C GLY A 27 -2.45 9.63 -8.02
N VAL A 28 -3.48 8.84 -8.29
CA VAL A 28 -3.50 7.92 -9.43
C VAL A 28 -3.90 8.62 -10.73
N ALA A 29 -4.89 9.52 -10.68
CA ALA A 29 -5.45 10.18 -11.86
C ALA A 29 -4.41 10.82 -12.80
N PRO A 30 -3.38 11.54 -12.33
CA PRO A 30 -2.34 12.11 -13.19
C PRO A 30 -1.48 11.08 -13.94
N LEU A 31 -1.46 9.82 -13.51
CA LEU A 31 -0.68 8.75 -14.14
C LEU A 31 -1.45 8.07 -15.26
N LEU A 32 -2.79 8.06 -15.20
CA LEU A 32 -3.64 7.35 -16.18
C LEU A 32 -3.53 7.90 -17.60
N GLN A 33 -3.12 9.17 -17.76
CA GLN A 33 -2.95 9.79 -19.07
C GLN A 33 -1.53 9.59 -19.67
N LYS A 34 -0.64 8.90 -18.94
CA LYS A 34 0.75 8.69 -19.32
C LYS A 34 0.96 7.27 -19.82
N GLU A 35 1.87 7.10 -20.77
CA GLU A 35 2.39 5.78 -21.10
C GLU A 35 3.11 5.16 -19.89
N PRO A 36 2.99 3.84 -19.65
CA PRO A 36 2.27 2.84 -20.46
C PRO A 36 0.79 2.62 -20.05
N PHE A 37 0.20 3.50 -19.23
CA PHE A 37 -1.10 3.26 -18.58
C PHE A 37 -2.30 3.77 -19.36
N LYS A 38 -2.08 4.62 -20.37
CA LYS A 38 -3.13 5.31 -21.14
C LYS A 38 -4.21 4.39 -21.71
N ASN A 39 -3.84 3.16 -22.10
CA ASN A 39 -4.74 2.21 -22.75
C ASN A 39 -5.10 1.00 -21.87
N LYS A 40 -4.75 1.01 -20.58
CA LYS A 40 -5.10 -0.09 -19.67
C LYS A 40 -6.49 0.10 -19.07
N ASP A 41 -7.24 -0.99 -18.88
CA ASP A 41 -8.48 -1.05 -18.08
C ASP A 41 -8.12 -0.86 -16.60
N ILE A 42 -7.97 0.41 -16.21
CA ILE A 42 -7.74 0.86 -14.84
C ILE A 42 -8.99 1.61 -14.38
N ARG A 43 -9.61 1.11 -13.32
CA ARG A 43 -10.81 1.68 -12.71
C ARG A 43 -10.44 2.21 -11.34
N VAL A 44 -10.53 3.52 -11.18
CA VAL A 44 -10.16 4.21 -9.93
C VAL A 44 -11.42 4.57 -9.15
N PHE A 45 -11.38 4.30 -7.85
CA PHE A 45 -12.34 4.78 -6.87
C PHE A 45 -11.60 5.59 -5.82
N GLU A 46 -11.95 6.87 -5.70
CA GLU A 46 -11.42 7.75 -4.66
C GLU A 46 -12.14 7.45 -3.33
N ALA A 47 -11.44 6.78 -2.42
CA ALA A 47 -11.94 6.45 -1.09
C ALA A 47 -11.68 7.57 -0.06
N CYS A 48 -10.80 8.52 -0.36
CA CYS A 48 -10.60 9.68 0.50
C CYS A 48 -11.81 10.62 0.39
N VAL A 49 -12.56 10.75 1.49
CA VAL A 49 -13.69 11.68 1.59
C VAL A 49 -13.22 12.94 2.30
N LEU A 50 -13.48 14.10 1.72
CA LEU A 50 -13.18 15.40 2.31
C LEU A 50 -14.44 15.99 2.94
N ASP A 51 -14.30 16.59 4.13
CA ASP A 51 -15.36 17.42 4.70
C ASP A 51 -15.58 18.64 3.81
N THR A 52 -16.84 18.85 3.40
CA THR A 52 -17.21 19.93 2.45
C THR A 52 -16.97 21.34 2.98
N LYS A 53 -16.82 21.53 4.30
CA LYS A 53 -16.61 22.82 4.95
C LYS A 53 -15.13 23.07 5.24
N THR A 54 -14.43 22.08 5.79
CA THR A 54 -13.02 22.26 6.21
C THR A 54 -12.03 21.85 5.12
N VAL A 55 -12.46 21.06 4.13
CA VAL A 55 -11.60 20.44 3.12
C VAL A 55 -10.56 19.48 3.74
N GLU A 56 -10.73 19.13 5.01
CA GLU A 56 -9.92 18.13 5.69
C GLU A 56 -10.47 16.73 5.41
N VAL A 57 -9.61 15.72 5.54
CA VAL A 57 -10.01 14.32 5.37
C VAL A 57 -10.95 13.91 6.48
N ASP A 58 -12.11 13.34 6.14
CA ASP A 58 -13.00 12.66 7.08
C ASP A 58 -12.58 11.18 7.15
N PRO A 59 -11.88 10.74 8.21
CA PRO A 59 -11.39 9.38 8.30
C PRO A 59 -12.52 8.34 8.43
N ILE A 60 -13.66 8.71 9.02
CA ILE A 60 -14.77 7.76 9.25
C ILE A 60 -15.46 7.49 7.91
N GLN A 61 -15.86 8.55 7.21
CA GLN A 61 -16.47 8.42 5.89
C GLN A 61 -15.51 7.79 4.88
N SER A 62 -14.21 8.07 4.98
CA SER A 62 -13.20 7.45 4.11
C SER A 62 -13.07 5.93 4.34
N ILE A 63 -13.16 5.46 5.59
CA ILE A 63 -13.20 4.01 5.87
C ILE A 63 -14.48 3.38 5.31
N GLU A 64 -15.62 4.04 5.45
CA GLU A 64 -16.90 3.53 4.92
C GLU A 64 -16.87 3.46 3.40
N ALA A 65 -16.31 4.47 2.73
CA ALA A 65 -16.10 4.49 1.28
C ALA A 65 -15.17 3.34 0.83
N LEU A 66 -14.05 3.15 1.54
CA LEU A 66 -13.14 2.01 1.33
C LEU A 66 -13.89 0.68 1.48
N GLU A 67 -14.64 0.49 2.56
CA GLU A 67 -15.39 -0.73 2.83
C GLU A 67 -16.43 -1.02 1.75
N LYS A 68 -17.10 0.01 1.26
CA LYS A 68 -18.05 -0.08 0.14
C LYS A 68 -17.34 -0.52 -1.15
N ALA A 69 -16.19 0.09 -1.47
CA ALA A 69 -15.39 -0.28 -2.62
C ALA A 69 -14.93 -1.75 -2.55
N LEU A 70 -14.34 -2.17 -1.42
CA LEU A 70 -13.89 -3.56 -1.25
C LEU A 70 -15.05 -4.56 -1.23
N THR A 71 -16.24 -4.15 -0.80
CA THR A 71 -17.45 -4.97 -0.85
C THR A 71 -17.98 -5.14 -2.28
N ALA A 72 -17.82 -4.13 -3.14
CA ALA A 72 -18.13 -4.23 -4.56
C ALA A 72 -17.15 -5.17 -5.30
N LEU A 73 -15.91 -5.26 -4.82
CA LEU A 73 -14.83 -6.10 -5.37
C LEU A 73 -14.75 -7.49 -4.72
N ARG A 74 -15.83 -8.00 -4.11
CA ARG A 74 -15.80 -9.23 -3.29
C ARG A 74 -15.80 -10.55 -4.07
N THR A 75 -16.13 -10.52 -5.37
CA THR A 75 -16.33 -11.73 -6.20
C THR A 75 -15.52 -11.67 -7.50
N LEU A 76 -14.32 -11.08 -7.46
CA LEU A 76 -13.45 -11.03 -8.64
C LEU A 76 -12.86 -12.41 -8.92
N GLN A 77 -12.88 -12.81 -10.18
CA GLN A 77 -12.31 -14.09 -10.65
C GLN A 77 -10.92 -13.94 -11.26
N LYS A 78 -10.53 -12.70 -11.61
CA LYS A 78 -9.24 -12.34 -12.19
C LYS A 78 -8.99 -10.84 -12.05
N GLY A 79 -7.76 -10.43 -12.30
CA GLY A 79 -7.32 -9.03 -12.33
C GLY A 79 -6.50 -8.66 -11.10
N THR A 80 -6.44 -7.37 -10.82
CA THR A 80 -5.64 -6.81 -9.74
C THR A 80 -6.43 -5.80 -8.94
N VAL A 81 -6.33 -5.86 -7.62
CA VAL A 81 -6.81 -4.81 -6.71
C VAL A 81 -5.61 -4.10 -6.09
N VAL A 82 -5.59 -2.78 -6.22
CA VAL A 82 -4.58 -1.89 -5.63
C VAL A 82 -5.24 -1.05 -4.53
N ILE A 83 -4.63 -1.00 -3.34
CA ILE A 83 -4.95 0.00 -2.32
C ILE A 83 -3.78 0.99 -2.25
N ASP A 84 -4.02 2.24 -2.65
CA ASP A 84 -3.00 3.28 -2.74
C ASP A 84 -3.36 4.47 -1.82
N SER A 85 -2.89 4.53 -0.57
CA SER A 85 -2.01 3.64 0.15
C SER A 85 -2.65 3.09 1.43
N VAL A 86 -2.15 1.94 1.89
CA VAL A 86 -2.55 1.41 3.20
C VAL A 86 -2.04 2.23 4.38
N SER A 87 -1.21 3.26 4.13
CA SER A 87 -0.80 4.22 5.16
C SER A 87 -1.94 5.11 5.60
N ASP A 88 -2.72 5.60 4.65
CA ASP A 88 -3.84 6.47 4.95
C ASP A 88 -5.00 5.64 5.52
N VAL A 89 -5.21 4.42 5.00
CA VAL A 89 -6.13 3.44 5.61
C VAL A 89 -5.80 3.19 7.08
N TRP A 90 -4.52 2.99 7.44
CA TRP A 90 -4.14 2.78 8.83
C TRP A 90 -4.35 4.02 9.69
N SER A 91 -4.03 5.21 9.17
CA SER A 91 -4.30 6.50 9.84
C SER A 91 -5.80 6.67 10.12
N TRP A 92 -6.66 6.38 9.14
CA TRP A 92 -8.11 6.46 9.33
C TRP A 92 -8.61 5.45 10.36
N MET A 93 -8.05 4.23 10.38
CA MET A 93 -8.41 3.21 11.39
C MET A 93 -8.05 3.65 12.80
N GLN A 94 -6.93 4.38 12.96
CA GLN A 94 -6.54 4.96 14.25
C GLN A 94 -7.50 6.08 14.67
N ALA A 95 -7.86 6.99 13.76
CA ALA A 95 -8.84 8.05 14.05
C ALA A 95 -10.24 7.49 14.36
N TRP A 96 -10.69 6.48 13.62
CA TRP A 96 -11.93 5.76 13.94
C TRP A 96 -11.89 5.15 15.34
N LEU A 97 -10.75 4.55 15.74
CA LEU A 97 -10.58 3.99 17.07
C LEU A 97 -10.73 5.04 18.17
N GLU A 98 -10.22 6.26 17.96
CA GLU A 98 -10.36 7.35 18.93
C GLU A 98 -11.83 7.70 19.21
N VAL A 99 -12.71 7.55 18.23
CA VAL A 99 -14.14 7.82 18.38
C VAL A 99 -14.88 6.67 19.06
N VAL A 100 -14.58 5.42 18.70
CA VAL A 100 -15.33 4.24 19.17
C VAL A 100 -14.74 3.56 20.41
N ALA A 101 -13.55 3.96 20.85
CA ALA A 101 -12.91 3.39 22.02
C ALA A 101 -13.74 3.66 23.29
N SER A 102 -14.21 2.58 23.92
CA SER A 102 -15.02 2.63 25.13
C SER A 102 -14.22 3.02 26.37
N LYS A 103 -12.91 2.74 26.37
CA LYS A 103 -12.02 3.02 27.49
C LYS A 103 -10.82 3.84 27.01
N LYS A 104 -10.60 4.98 27.68
CA LYS A 104 -9.51 5.92 27.40
C LYS A 104 -8.69 6.18 28.67
N THR A 105 -7.41 6.50 28.50
CA THR A 105 -6.54 6.98 29.57
C THR A 105 -7.01 8.35 30.06
N ALA A 106 -6.45 8.82 31.19
CA ALA A 106 -6.70 10.19 31.66
C ALA A 106 -6.33 11.28 30.63
N SER A 107 -5.38 10.98 29.74
CA SER A 107 -4.99 11.86 28.63
C SER A 107 -5.89 11.75 27.38
N GLY A 108 -7.02 11.03 27.47
CA GLY A 108 -7.98 10.88 26.37
C GLY A 108 -7.59 9.87 25.29
N GLN A 109 -6.46 9.17 25.45
CA GLN A 109 -5.96 8.20 24.47
C GLN A 109 -6.60 6.82 24.66
N PRO A 110 -6.97 6.08 23.60
CA PRO A 110 -7.48 4.72 23.73
C PRO A 110 -6.49 3.80 24.48
N TYR A 111 -7.00 2.96 25.39
CA TYR A 111 -6.13 1.94 26.01
C TYR A 111 -5.60 0.95 24.96
N ARG A 112 -4.40 0.40 25.21
CA ARG A 112 -3.74 -0.54 24.28
C ARG A 112 -4.60 -1.74 23.86
N PHE A 113 -5.46 -2.26 24.74
CA PHE A 113 -6.33 -3.38 24.41
C PHE A 113 -7.46 -3.01 23.44
N GLU A 114 -7.84 -1.73 23.34
CA GLU A 114 -8.85 -1.25 22.38
C GLU A 114 -8.33 -1.35 20.93
N TYR A 115 -7.01 -1.29 20.71
CA TYR A 115 -6.39 -1.43 19.38
C TYR A 115 -6.69 -2.79 18.73
N GLY A 116 -7.11 -3.80 19.49
CA GLY A 116 -7.62 -5.05 18.94
C GLY A 116 -8.78 -4.84 17.95
N LYS A 117 -9.63 -3.83 18.17
CA LYS A 117 -10.75 -3.48 17.27
C LYS A 117 -10.24 -2.99 15.91
N ALA A 118 -9.33 -2.02 15.91
CA ALA A 118 -8.74 -1.47 14.69
C ALA A 118 -7.93 -2.53 13.92
N ASN A 119 -7.14 -3.34 14.63
CA ASN A 119 -6.39 -4.45 14.04
C ASN A 119 -7.32 -5.46 13.36
N MET A 120 -8.42 -5.85 14.02
CA MET A 120 -9.37 -6.80 13.46
C MET A 120 -10.09 -6.22 12.25
N ARG A 121 -10.50 -4.95 12.28
CA ARG A 121 -11.16 -4.28 11.15
C ARG A 121 -10.22 -4.22 9.94
N TYR A 122 -9.00 -3.72 10.11
CA TYR A 122 -7.98 -3.69 9.06
C TYR A 122 -7.70 -5.09 8.47
N ARG A 123 -7.48 -6.09 9.33
CA ARG A 123 -7.21 -7.47 8.91
C ARG A 123 -8.37 -8.05 8.08
N LYS A 124 -9.62 -7.81 8.47
CA LYS A 124 -10.80 -8.27 7.73
C LYS A 124 -10.85 -7.69 6.30
N LEU A 125 -10.48 -6.42 6.13
CA LEU A 125 -10.45 -5.77 4.81
C LEU A 125 -9.41 -6.43 3.89
N ILE A 126 -8.18 -6.58 4.38
CA ILE A 126 -7.09 -7.12 3.57
C ILE A 126 -7.31 -8.61 3.28
N LEU A 127 -7.72 -9.42 4.27
CA LEU A 127 -7.94 -10.85 4.07
C LEU A 127 -9.07 -11.14 3.09
N ARG A 128 -10.10 -10.29 3.00
CA ARG A 128 -11.17 -10.43 2.00
C ARG A 128 -10.64 -10.35 0.57
N LEU A 129 -9.63 -9.52 0.33
CA LEU A 129 -8.98 -9.43 -0.98
C LEU A 129 -8.06 -10.61 -1.21
N LEU A 130 -7.25 -10.97 -0.21
CA LEU A 130 -6.29 -12.08 -0.31
C LEU A 130 -6.95 -13.47 -0.44
N ALA A 131 -8.23 -13.60 -0.08
CA ALA A 131 -8.99 -14.84 -0.27
C ALA A 131 -9.47 -15.06 -1.72
N GLN A 132 -9.30 -14.07 -2.60
CA GLN A 132 -9.74 -14.13 -3.99
C GLN A 132 -8.59 -14.54 -4.93
N PRO A 133 -8.88 -15.16 -6.09
CA PRO A 133 -7.88 -15.58 -7.08
C PRO A 133 -7.41 -14.39 -7.93
N ILE A 134 -6.89 -13.34 -7.28
CA ILE A 134 -6.48 -12.08 -7.91
C ILE A 134 -5.13 -11.62 -7.37
N ASN A 135 -4.50 -10.69 -8.07
CA ASN A 135 -3.37 -9.95 -7.51
C ASN A 135 -3.86 -8.90 -6.52
N VAL A 136 -3.17 -8.76 -5.39
CA VAL A 136 -3.44 -7.69 -4.39
C VAL A 136 -2.17 -6.90 -4.18
N VAL A 137 -2.23 -5.60 -4.46
CA VAL A 137 -1.10 -4.67 -4.30
C VAL A 137 -1.43 -3.64 -3.23
N LEU A 138 -0.59 -3.55 -2.21
CA LEU A 138 -0.72 -2.57 -1.14
C LEU A 138 0.47 -1.63 -1.24
N THR A 139 0.24 -0.34 -1.47
CA THR A 139 1.32 0.66 -1.37
C THR A 139 1.35 1.21 0.04
N ALA A 140 2.53 1.63 0.51
CA ALA A 140 2.67 2.28 1.81
C ALA A 140 3.77 3.36 1.77
N LYS A 141 3.51 4.48 2.44
CA LYS A 141 4.52 5.46 2.84
C LYS A 141 5.49 4.80 3.83
N THR A 142 6.76 5.18 3.80
CA THR A 142 7.74 4.76 4.80
C THR A 142 7.83 5.79 5.91
N THR A 143 8.14 5.34 7.12
CA THR A 143 8.50 6.20 8.24
C THR A 143 9.81 5.72 8.83
N GLU A 144 10.62 6.64 9.32
CA GLU A 144 11.82 6.30 10.06
C GLU A 144 11.43 5.69 11.40
N LYS A 145 12.15 4.65 11.80
CA LYS A 145 12.03 4.02 13.11
C LYS A 145 12.88 4.82 14.09
N TYR A 146 12.32 5.08 15.26
CA TYR A 146 13.01 5.72 16.37
C TYR A 146 13.32 4.69 17.46
N ASP A 147 14.45 4.84 18.13
CA ASP A 147 14.80 4.02 19.29
C ASP A 147 14.00 4.44 20.55
N SER A 148 14.24 3.76 21.67
CA SER A 148 13.57 4.06 22.95
C SER A 148 13.92 5.44 23.53
N GLN A 149 14.98 6.08 23.04
CA GLN A 149 15.41 7.41 23.43
C GLN A 149 14.90 8.49 22.47
N GLY A 150 14.18 8.10 21.40
CA GLY A 150 13.67 9.01 20.39
C GLY A 150 14.68 9.38 19.31
N ASN A 151 15.83 8.69 19.22
CA ASN A 151 16.80 8.93 18.16
C ASN A 151 16.39 8.17 16.88
N PRO A 152 16.60 8.75 15.69
CA PRO A 152 16.40 8.06 14.42
C PRO A 152 17.37 6.89 14.30
N THR A 153 16.86 5.70 13.93
CA THR A 153 17.71 4.51 13.76
C THR A 153 18.25 4.37 12.34
N GLY A 154 17.88 5.24 11.41
CA GLY A 154 18.15 5.09 9.98
C GLY A 154 17.39 3.94 9.30
N LEU A 155 16.53 3.23 10.04
CA LEU A 155 15.73 2.12 9.52
C LEU A 155 14.36 2.65 9.12
N TYR A 156 13.94 2.33 7.90
CA TYR A 156 12.64 2.74 7.37
C TYR A 156 11.68 1.55 7.35
N VAL A 157 10.49 1.76 7.91
CA VAL A 157 9.42 0.75 7.95
C VAL A 157 8.18 1.29 7.26
N PRO A 158 7.33 0.44 6.67
CA PRO A 158 6.05 0.90 6.12
C PRO A 158 5.20 1.47 7.24
N ARG A 159 4.65 2.67 7.01
CA ARG A 159 3.58 3.25 7.82
C ARG A 159 2.30 2.51 7.46
N ALA A 160 2.13 1.30 7.98
CA ALA A 160 0.93 0.48 7.80
C ALA A 160 0.69 -0.28 9.11
N GLN A 161 -0.38 -1.10 9.15
CA GLN A 161 -0.56 -2.01 10.27
C GLN A 161 0.63 -2.97 10.35
N LYS A 162 1.16 -3.18 11.57
CA LYS A 162 2.43 -3.89 11.80
C LYS A 162 2.51 -5.30 11.20
N ASP A 163 1.38 -5.99 11.10
CA ASP A 163 1.29 -7.36 10.62
C ASP A 163 1.02 -7.44 9.10
N THR A 164 0.81 -6.31 8.41
CA THR A 164 0.58 -6.28 6.96
C THR A 164 1.68 -7.00 6.19
N ALA A 165 2.94 -6.79 6.59
CA ALA A 165 4.08 -7.45 5.97
C ALA A 165 3.99 -8.98 6.09
N HIS A 166 3.36 -9.53 7.13
CA HIS A 166 3.15 -10.98 7.26
C HIS A 166 2.05 -11.51 6.35
N MET A 167 1.06 -10.68 6.02
CA MET A 167 -0.11 -11.06 5.20
C MET A 167 0.26 -11.26 3.72
N VAL A 168 1.15 -10.43 3.19
CA VAL A 168 1.55 -10.44 1.76
C VAL A 168 2.67 -11.45 1.45
N ASP A 169 2.80 -11.86 0.19
CA ASP A 169 3.86 -12.78 -0.26
C ASP A 169 5.20 -12.08 -0.47
N VAL A 170 5.17 -10.88 -1.06
CA VAL A 170 6.36 -10.10 -1.42
C VAL A 170 6.31 -8.72 -0.80
N VAL A 171 7.45 -8.21 -0.31
CA VAL A 171 7.61 -6.81 0.13
C VAL A 171 8.78 -6.19 -0.63
N LEU A 172 8.49 -5.08 -1.32
CA LEU A 172 9.45 -4.28 -2.07
C LEU A 172 9.60 -2.89 -1.43
N TYR A 173 10.83 -2.46 -1.25
CA TYR A 173 11.19 -1.11 -0.81
C TYR A 173 11.75 -0.32 -1.97
N ALA A 174 10.98 0.66 -2.43
CA ALA A 174 11.39 1.51 -3.53
C ALA A 174 12.09 2.78 -3.04
N ARG A 175 13.24 3.10 -3.64
CA ARG A 175 14.00 4.35 -3.42
C ARG A 175 14.37 4.99 -4.75
N LYS A 176 14.57 6.29 -4.72
CA LYS A 176 15.13 7.06 -5.84
C LYS A 176 16.62 7.26 -5.59
N GLU A 177 17.45 6.88 -6.55
CA GLU A 177 18.91 6.92 -6.45
C GLU A 177 19.48 7.71 -7.63
N PHE A 178 20.49 8.55 -7.39
CA PHE A 178 21.17 9.23 -8.48
C PHE A 178 22.32 8.35 -8.97
N ASP A 179 22.32 8.03 -10.25
CA ASP A 179 23.43 7.35 -10.90
C ASP A 179 24.45 8.41 -11.35
N PRO A 180 25.65 8.49 -10.72
CA PRO A 180 26.64 9.49 -11.05
C PRO A 180 27.30 9.24 -12.42
N VAL A 181 27.32 7.99 -12.89
CA VAL A 181 27.92 7.60 -14.18
C VAL A 181 26.99 7.99 -15.31
N ALA A 182 25.72 7.59 -15.22
CA ALA A 182 24.71 7.92 -16.22
C ALA A 182 24.13 9.34 -16.07
N LYS A 183 24.50 10.07 -15.00
CA LYS A 183 24.01 11.41 -14.65
C LYS A 183 22.48 11.51 -14.66
N ARG A 184 21.80 10.44 -14.25
CA ARG A 184 20.33 10.36 -14.23
C ARG A 184 19.83 9.80 -12.91
N TRP A 185 18.63 10.19 -12.54
CA TRP A 185 17.92 9.54 -11.45
C TRP A 185 17.37 8.20 -11.93
N LYS A 186 17.59 7.15 -11.16
CA LYS A 186 16.98 5.82 -11.33
C LYS A 186 16.10 5.48 -10.14
N TYR A 187 15.13 4.60 -10.33
CA TYR A 187 14.35 4.05 -9.25
C TYR A 187 14.78 2.62 -9.00
N VAL A 188 15.16 2.31 -7.75
CA VAL A 188 15.60 0.97 -7.35
C VAL A 188 14.64 0.43 -6.31
N SER A 189 14.17 -0.79 -6.51
CA SER A 189 13.35 -1.49 -5.53
C SER A 189 14.09 -2.70 -4.97
N THR A 190 14.22 -2.76 -3.65
CA THR A 190 14.83 -3.90 -2.95
C THR A 190 13.73 -4.83 -2.46
N LEU A 191 13.77 -6.09 -2.89
CA LEU A 191 12.92 -7.16 -2.37
C LEU A 191 13.46 -7.55 -1.00
N GLN A 192 12.73 -7.25 0.08
CA GLN A 192 13.14 -7.56 1.46
C GLN A 192 12.38 -8.75 2.06
N LYS A 193 11.25 -9.13 1.44
CA LYS A 193 10.51 -10.32 1.82
C LYS A 193 10.07 -11.06 0.57
N CYS A 194 10.34 -12.36 0.54
CA CYS A 194 9.75 -13.31 -0.40
C CYS A 194 9.18 -14.50 0.40
N ARG A 195 7.89 -14.79 0.30
CA ARG A 195 7.29 -15.97 0.96
C ARG A 195 7.82 -17.28 0.35
N PHE A 196 8.22 -17.25 -0.93
CA PHE A 196 8.71 -18.44 -1.65
C PHE A 196 10.14 -18.84 -1.25
N GLN A 197 10.96 -17.91 -0.74
CA GLN A 197 12.29 -18.20 -0.23
C GLN A 197 12.68 -17.21 0.88
N ARG A 198 12.96 -17.74 2.08
CA ARG A 198 13.41 -16.94 3.22
C ARG A 198 14.80 -16.34 2.95
N GLY A 199 14.97 -15.06 3.29
CA GLY A 199 16.25 -14.35 3.14
C GLY A 199 16.64 -14.06 1.68
N PHE A 200 15.70 -14.21 0.75
CA PHE A 200 15.91 -13.82 -0.63
C PHE A 200 15.80 -12.29 -0.75
N GLU A 201 16.95 -11.64 -0.95
CA GLU A 201 17.06 -10.19 -1.13
C GLU A 201 17.70 -9.87 -2.48
N VAL A 202 17.07 -8.97 -3.23
CA VAL A 202 17.53 -8.59 -4.57
C VAL A 202 17.05 -7.20 -4.94
N GLU A 203 17.85 -6.46 -5.69
CA GLU A 203 17.49 -5.14 -6.21
C GLU A 203 16.98 -5.23 -7.65
N ILE A 204 15.97 -4.42 -7.96
CA ILE A 204 15.35 -4.34 -9.29
C ILE A 204 15.25 -2.87 -9.68
N GLU A 205 15.94 -2.48 -10.76
CA GLU A 205 15.82 -1.15 -11.35
C GLU A 205 14.50 -1.01 -12.12
N ASP A 206 13.80 0.10 -11.90
CA ASP A 206 12.52 0.47 -12.52
C ASP A 206 11.56 -0.71 -12.54
N VAL A 207 11.26 -1.25 -11.35
CA VAL A 207 10.48 -2.47 -11.19
C VAL A 207 9.11 -2.35 -11.86
N THR A 208 8.75 -3.40 -12.58
CA THR A 208 7.41 -3.63 -13.16
C THR A 208 6.95 -5.03 -12.73
N TYR A 209 5.65 -5.31 -12.87
CA TYR A 209 5.10 -6.64 -12.63
C TYR A 209 5.87 -7.70 -13.43
N ASP A 210 6.08 -7.49 -14.72
CA ASP A 210 6.78 -8.44 -15.58
C ASP A 210 8.22 -8.68 -15.14
N LYS A 211 8.95 -7.63 -14.73
CA LYS A 211 10.31 -7.77 -14.18
C LYS A 211 10.30 -8.59 -12.89
N LEU A 212 9.34 -8.35 -12.00
CA LEU A 212 9.21 -9.12 -10.76
C LEU A 212 8.88 -10.59 -11.04
N VAL A 213 7.88 -10.87 -11.90
CA VAL A 213 7.50 -12.24 -12.27
C VAL A 213 8.66 -12.97 -12.94
N LYS A 214 9.35 -12.32 -13.87
CA LYS A 214 10.53 -12.87 -14.53
C LYS A 214 11.60 -13.24 -13.51
N LEU A 215 11.91 -12.33 -12.59
CA LEU A 215 12.88 -12.58 -11.53
C LEU A 215 12.49 -13.76 -10.65
N LEU A 216 11.23 -13.82 -10.20
CA LEU A 216 10.74 -14.92 -9.36
C LEU A 216 10.75 -16.26 -10.10
N ARG A 217 10.46 -16.27 -11.40
CA ARG A 217 10.54 -17.46 -12.23
C ARG A 217 11.98 -17.93 -12.41
N GLU A 218 12.87 -17.04 -12.81
CA GLU A 218 14.25 -17.38 -13.18
C GLU A 218 15.10 -17.76 -11.96
N GLN A 219 14.91 -17.07 -10.83
CA GLN A 219 15.74 -17.30 -9.64
C GLN A 219 15.13 -18.30 -8.66
N LEU A 220 13.80 -18.39 -8.59
CA LEU A 220 13.10 -19.21 -7.58
C LEU A 220 12.22 -20.32 -8.17
N GLY A 221 12.09 -20.41 -9.50
CA GLY A 221 11.20 -21.38 -10.15
C GLY A 221 9.71 -21.12 -9.90
N VAL A 222 9.33 -19.93 -9.41
CA VAL A 222 7.95 -19.60 -9.07
C VAL A 222 7.15 -19.30 -10.33
N VAL A 223 6.03 -19.99 -10.51
CA VAL A 223 5.08 -19.76 -11.61
C VAL A 223 3.85 -19.05 -11.06
N ILE A 224 3.75 -17.74 -11.35
CA ILE A 224 2.57 -16.93 -11.07
C ILE A 224 1.58 -17.15 -12.23
N LYS A 225 0.36 -17.56 -11.91
CA LYS A 225 -0.73 -17.81 -12.86
C LYS A 225 -1.62 -16.60 -13.00
#